data_AF-A0A1H2IEF2-F1
#
_entry.id   AF-A0A1H2IEF2-F1
#
_cell.length_a   1.000
_cell.length_b   1.000
_cell.length_c   1.000
_cell.angle_alpha   90.00
_cell.angle_beta   90.00
_cell.angle_gamma   90.00
#
_symmetry.space_group_name_H-M   'P 1'
#
loop_
_entity.id
_entity.type
_entity.pdbx_description
1 polymer ?
#
loop_
_entity_poly.entity_id
_entity_poly.type
_entity_poly.pdbx_seq_one_letter_code
_entity_poly.pdbx_strand_id
1 'polypeptide(L)'
;MHKYVKSFMLVVFVFTLTIMQVTAAEPDLKQIIEKGMQKIGVKKGASDLLVITNAPYISMENHFGIEYVLVLEQVTGCTTGGQNMMFFQRHPASPISITLFRKTTGDAVVMTWSHGKKIVEENINLAVSEVSEKKFWKDTKNFVCGPDLFTIATIAGSWTVGAPYDYFKCAEIHNHICPGVTSGYLIARMIQDNYPLKKEEKYTVISCPVWCKEDAFMAMLDTTPGKGGMIVKKLTDEQKQKISIDNPAAMLLITDKKTGIGRGIVFSFDFDKVKALVSKDSAKPAMTFAMLQYLDQPEKFVTVSSEFLLKKGMYEKMVTAGSNPYELAGLSR
;
A
#
# COMPACT_ATOMS: atom_id res chain seq x y z
N MET A 1 -27.07 56.71 27.37
CA MET A 1 -27.56 55.45 26.76
C MET A 1 -28.03 55.68 25.31
N HIS A 2 -27.13 55.99 24.37
CA HIS A 2 -27.45 56.04 22.93
C HIS A 2 -26.17 56.31 22.12
N LYS A 3 -25.26 55.34 21.99
CA LYS A 3 -24.17 55.41 20.98
C LYS A 3 -23.37 54.13 20.69
N TYR A 4 -23.73 52.98 21.25
CA TYR A 4 -22.95 51.72 21.08
C TYR A 4 -23.71 50.56 20.42
N VAL A 5 -24.83 50.82 19.73
CA VAL A 5 -25.64 49.75 19.10
C VAL A 5 -25.46 49.66 17.58
N LYS A 6 -24.78 50.62 16.93
CA LYS A 6 -24.70 50.66 15.45
C LYS A 6 -23.46 50.01 14.81
N SER A 7 -22.43 49.65 15.58
CA SER A 7 -21.22 49.01 15.00
C SER A 7 -21.13 47.49 15.18
N PHE A 8 -22.06 46.87 15.92
CA PHE A 8 -22.06 45.41 16.10
C PHE A 8 -22.82 44.66 14.99
N MET A 9 -23.65 45.37 14.21
CA MET A 9 -24.45 44.77 13.13
C MET A 9 -23.79 44.78 11.75
N LEU A 10 -22.60 45.40 11.62
CA LEU A 10 -21.85 45.44 10.36
C LEU A 10 -20.70 44.43 10.32
N VAL A 11 -20.22 43.97 11.49
CA VAL A 11 -19.14 42.96 11.58
C VAL A 11 -19.68 41.53 11.47
N VAL A 12 -20.97 41.31 11.75
CA VAL A 12 -21.62 40.01 11.55
C VAL A 12 -22.05 39.80 10.09
N PHE A 13 -22.25 40.86 9.31
CA PHE A 13 -22.68 40.75 7.91
C PHE A 13 -21.53 40.54 6.90
N VAL A 14 -20.28 40.78 7.31
CA VAL A 14 -19.08 40.53 6.47
C VAL A 14 -18.49 39.14 6.72
N PHE A 15 -18.86 38.45 7.81
CA PHE A 15 -18.51 37.05 8.03
C PHE A 15 -19.54 36.04 7.48
N THR A 16 -20.69 36.51 6.99
CA THR A 16 -21.70 35.67 6.32
C THR A 16 -21.58 35.66 4.80
N LEU A 17 -20.57 36.31 4.22
CA LEU A 17 -20.40 36.47 2.77
C LEU A 17 -19.16 35.76 2.19
N THR A 18 -18.52 34.86 2.94
CA THR A 18 -17.39 34.04 2.45
C THR A 18 -17.61 32.52 2.57
N ILE A 19 -18.86 32.06 2.70
CA ILE A 19 -19.19 30.62 2.54
C ILE A 19 -20.07 30.38 1.30
N MET A 20 -20.52 31.42 0.59
CA MET A 20 -21.23 31.27 -0.69
C MET A 20 -20.31 31.45 -1.89
N GLN A 21 -19.27 30.61 -1.99
CA GLN A 21 -18.64 30.25 -3.28
C GLN A 21 -18.16 28.79 -3.28
N VAL A 22 -19.00 27.87 -2.83
CA VAL A 22 -18.95 26.49 -3.32
C VAL A 22 -20.38 26.15 -3.70
N THR A 23 -20.75 26.35 -4.97
CA THR A 23 -21.96 25.74 -5.57
C THR A 23 -22.00 26.05 -7.06
N ALA A 24 -21.06 25.47 -7.79
CA ALA A 24 -21.23 25.21 -9.21
C ALA A 24 -20.42 23.97 -9.61
N ALA A 25 -20.79 22.80 -9.06
CA ALA A 25 -20.61 21.44 -9.64
C ALA A 25 -20.91 20.24 -8.68
N GLU A 26 -21.48 20.41 -7.48
CA GLU A 26 -21.80 19.27 -6.59
C GLU A 26 -23.18 18.60 -6.73
N PRO A 27 -23.89 18.71 -7.87
CA PRO A 27 -24.88 17.70 -8.28
C PRO A 27 -24.34 16.56 -9.17
N ASP A 28 -23.06 16.50 -9.54
CA ASP A 28 -22.58 15.55 -10.57
C ASP A 28 -22.01 14.23 -9.98
N LEU A 29 -21.14 14.31 -8.97
CA LEU A 29 -20.41 13.12 -8.49
C LEU A 29 -21.30 12.06 -7.81
N LYS A 30 -22.24 12.48 -6.95
CA LYS A 30 -23.18 11.55 -6.30
C LYS A 30 -23.98 10.77 -7.35
N GLN A 31 -24.50 11.46 -8.36
CA GLN A 31 -25.29 10.84 -9.42
C GLN A 31 -24.43 9.90 -10.28
N ILE A 32 -23.18 10.28 -10.56
CA ILE A 32 -22.20 9.44 -11.27
C ILE A 32 -21.90 8.16 -10.48
N ILE A 33 -21.67 8.24 -9.17
CA ILE A 33 -21.45 7.06 -8.31
C ILE A 33 -22.70 6.16 -8.32
N GLU A 34 -23.90 6.72 -8.15
CA GLU A 34 -25.16 5.96 -8.19
C GLU A 34 -25.37 5.24 -9.53
N LYS A 35 -25.08 5.91 -10.65
CA LYS A 35 -25.09 5.30 -11.99
C LYS A 35 -24.04 4.21 -12.13
N GLY A 36 -22.83 4.41 -11.61
CA GLY A 36 -21.77 3.40 -11.58
C GLY A 36 -22.20 2.15 -10.80
N MET A 37 -22.83 2.32 -9.63
CA MET A 37 -23.38 1.21 -8.85
C MET A 37 -24.48 0.46 -9.63
N GLN A 38 -25.36 1.18 -10.33
CA GLN A 38 -26.39 0.56 -11.19
C GLN A 38 -25.76 -0.28 -12.31
N LYS A 39 -24.70 0.22 -12.96
CA LYS A 39 -24.00 -0.50 -14.04
C LYS A 39 -23.41 -1.84 -13.59
N ILE A 40 -22.84 -1.91 -12.38
CA ILE A 40 -22.32 -3.16 -11.82
C ILE A 40 -23.38 -3.95 -11.03
N GLY A 41 -24.61 -3.44 -10.95
CA GLY A 41 -25.76 -4.14 -10.36
C GLY A 41 -25.69 -4.28 -8.84
N VAL A 42 -25.15 -3.28 -8.13
CA VAL A 42 -25.07 -3.24 -6.66
C VAL A 42 -25.95 -2.14 -6.07
N LYS A 43 -26.30 -2.30 -4.79
CA LYS A 43 -27.04 -1.29 -4.00
C LYS A 43 -26.16 -0.81 -2.86
N LYS A 44 -26.54 0.31 -2.24
CA LYS A 44 -25.89 0.83 -1.04
C LYS A 44 -25.81 -0.25 0.05
N GLY A 45 -24.65 -0.42 0.66
CA GLY A 45 -24.40 -1.39 1.72
C GLY A 45 -24.27 -2.84 1.25
N ALA A 46 -24.13 -3.08 -0.06
CA ALA A 46 -23.89 -4.42 -0.58
C ALA A 46 -22.55 -4.98 -0.05
N SER A 47 -22.57 -6.20 0.50
CA SER A 47 -21.38 -6.84 1.07
C SER A 47 -20.34 -7.25 0.04
N ASP A 48 -20.73 -7.33 -1.23
CA ASP A 48 -19.86 -7.62 -2.37
C ASP A 48 -19.34 -6.36 -3.08
N LEU A 49 -19.65 -5.16 -2.58
CA LEU A 49 -19.15 -3.89 -3.11
C LEU A 49 -17.87 -3.45 -2.42
N LEU A 50 -16.86 -3.13 -3.23
CA LEU A 50 -15.60 -2.52 -2.83
C LEU A 50 -15.46 -1.14 -3.50
N VAL A 51 -15.02 -0.16 -2.71
CA VAL A 51 -14.54 1.13 -3.21
C VAL A 51 -13.02 1.17 -3.15
N ILE A 52 -12.37 1.58 -4.24
CA ILE A 52 -10.91 1.80 -4.30
C ILE A 52 -10.67 3.22 -4.77
N THR A 53 -9.90 4.02 -4.02
CA THR A 53 -9.65 5.41 -4.41
C THR A 53 -8.32 5.98 -3.92
N ASN A 54 -7.75 6.92 -4.68
CA ASN A 54 -6.60 7.72 -4.23
C ASN A 54 -7.01 9.06 -3.60
N ALA A 55 -8.30 9.37 -3.52
CA ALA A 55 -8.81 10.69 -3.17
C ALA A 55 -8.20 11.30 -1.87
N PRO A 56 -7.95 10.55 -0.78
CA PRO A 56 -7.29 11.09 0.42
C PRO A 56 -5.92 11.74 0.18
N TYR A 57 -5.22 11.37 -0.91
CA TYR A 57 -3.87 11.83 -1.23
C TYR A 57 -3.83 12.94 -2.27
N ILE A 58 -4.97 13.24 -2.91
CA ILE A 58 -5.01 14.23 -3.99
C ILE A 58 -5.41 15.58 -3.42
N SER A 59 -4.67 16.61 -3.84
CA SER A 59 -4.95 18.01 -3.51
C SER A 59 -5.32 18.76 -4.78
N MET A 60 -6.41 19.53 -4.75
CA MET A 60 -6.86 20.34 -5.87
C MET A 60 -7.03 21.78 -5.42
N GLU A 61 -6.07 22.64 -5.75
CA GLU A 61 -6.07 24.07 -5.38
C GLU A 61 -6.41 24.31 -3.90
N ASN A 62 -7.69 24.56 -3.58
CA ASN A 62 -8.20 24.86 -2.24
C ASN A 62 -9.00 23.70 -1.59
N HIS A 63 -9.10 22.55 -2.24
CA HIS A 63 -9.84 21.37 -1.78
C HIS A 63 -8.94 20.15 -1.60
N PHE A 64 -9.24 19.37 -0.57
CA PHE A 64 -8.60 18.08 -0.34
C PHE A 64 -9.54 16.97 -0.83
N GLY A 65 -9.02 16.02 -1.59
CA GLY A 65 -9.82 14.92 -2.12
C GLY A 65 -10.46 14.03 -1.05
N ILE A 66 -10.05 14.16 0.22
CA ILE A 66 -10.71 13.53 1.37
C ILE A 66 -12.20 13.85 1.46
N GLU A 67 -12.65 15.01 0.95
CA GLU A 67 -14.08 15.40 0.90
C GLU A 67 -14.90 14.37 0.09
N TYR A 68 -14.32 13.78 -0.95
CA TYR A 68 -14.98 12.74 -1.75
C TYR A 68 -15.16 11.43 -1.01
N VAL A 69 -14.34 11.14 0.00
CA VAL A 69 -14.49 9.92 0.83
C VAL A 69 -15.83 9.96 1.56
N LEU A 70 -16.20 11.10 2.13
CA LEU A 70 -17.50 11.25 2.80
C LEU A 70 -18.66 10.99 1.84
N VAL A 71 -18.60 11.52 0.62
CA VAL A 71 -19.61 11.27 -0.41
C VAL A 71 -19.67 9.78 -0.76
N LEU A 72 -18.52 9.13 -0.93
CA LEU A 72 -18.44 7.69 -1.21
C LEU A 72 -19.08 6.87 -0.09
N GLU A 73 -18.77 7.15 1.17
CA GLU A 73 -19.38 6.46 2.32
C GLU A 73 -20.90 6.63 2.33
N GLN A 74 -21.38 7.87 2.12
CA GLN A 74 -22.82 8.17 2.12
C GLN A 74 -23.58 7.50 0.98
N VAL A 75 -23.00 7.38 -0.21
CA VAL A 75 -23.67 6.81 -1.39
C VAL A 75 -23.54 5.30 -1.43
N THR A 76 -22.34 4.77 -1.22
CA THR A 76 -22.03 3.34 -1.39
C THR A 76 -22.28 2.53 -0.11
N GLY A 77 -22.18 3.16 1.06
CA GLY A 77 -22.16 2.46 2.35
C GLY A 77 -20.84 1.73 2.64
N CYS A 78 -19.86 1.79 1.75
CA CYS A 78 -18.53 1.25 1.99
C CYS A 78 -17.78 2.16 2.97
N THR A 79 -16.99 1.57 3.86
CA THR A 79 -16.18 2.30 4.84
C THR A 79 -14.86 1.56 5.09
N THR A 80 -13.89 2.27 5.65
CA THR A 80 -12.62 1.66 6.08
C THR A 80 -12.85 0.60 7.17
N GLY A 81 -13.71 0.89 8.15
CA GLY A 81 -14.09 -0.06 9.22
C GLY A 81 -14.86 -1.28 8.71
N GLY A 82 -15.63 -1.13 7.63
CA GLY A 82 -16.28 -2.22 6.91
C GLY A 82 -15.33 -3.04 6.04
N GLN A 83 -14.05 -2.67 5.97
CA GLN A 83 -13.00 -3.31 5.16
C GLN A 83 -13.38 -3.45 3.68
N ASN A 84 -14.17 -2.51 3.17
CA ASN A 84 -14.63 -2.47 1.78
C ASN A 84 -14.47 -1.07 1.15
N MET A 85 -13.62 -0.25 1.74
CA MET A 85 -13.08 0.98 1.16
C MET A 85 -11.57 0.99 1.34
N MET A 86 -10.84 0.95 0.22
CA MET A 86 -9.38 0.86 0.21
C MET A 86 -8.78 2.08 -0.45
N PHE A 87 -7.65 2.53 0.08
CA PHE A 87 -6.93 3.68 -0.44
C PHE A 87 -5.61 3.27 -1.09
N PHE A 88 -5.16 4.08 -2.04
CA PHE A 88 -3.82 3.94 -2.62
C PHE A 88 -3.18 5.30 -2.85
N GLN A 89 -1.87 5.38 -2.62
CA GLN A 89 -1.14 6.64 -2.78
C GLN A 89 -0.88 6.99 -4.24
N ARG A 90 -0.95 8.30 -4.51
CA ARG A 90 -0.44 8.93 -5.73
C ARG A 90 0.15 10.29 -5.39
N HIS A 91 0.88 10.87 -6.34
CA HIS A 91 1.36 12.23 -6.21
C HIS A 91 0.15 13.18 -6.03
N PRO A 92 0.22 14.23 -5.20
CA PRO A 92 -0.94 15.09 -4.92
C PRO A 92 -1.55 15.78 -6.14
N ALA A 93 -0.80 15.91 -7.24
CA ALA A 93 -1.25 16.45 -8.52
C ALA A 93 -1.76 15.39 -9.52
N SER A 94 -1.80 14.11 -9.14
CA SER A 94 -2.35 13.05 -9.99
C SER A 94 -3.87 13.20 -10.17
N PRO A 95 -4.45 12.66 -11.25
CA PRO A 95 -5.89 12.54 -11.39
C PRO A 95 -6.52 11.81 -10.19
N ILE A 96 -7.73 12.19 -9.84
CA ILE A 96 -8.56 11.41 -8.91
C ILE A 96 -9.00 10.15 -9.64
N SER A 97 -8.94 9.03 -8.92
CA SER A 97 -9.46 7.75 -9.34
C SER A 97 -10.42 7.23 -8.27
N ILE A 98 -11.64 6.89 -8.67
CA ILE A 98 -12.61 6.18 -7.84
C ILE A 98 -13.04 4.94 -8.62
N THR A 99 -12.91 3.77 -8.01
CA THR A 99 -13.42 2.52 -8.57
C THR A 99 -14.51 1.96 -7.69
N LEU A 100 -15.63 1.59 -8.32
CA LEU A 100 -16.66 0.73 -7.75
C LEU A 100 -16.45 -0.66 -8.32
N PHE A 101 -16.21 -1.66 -7.46
CA PHE A 101 -15.95 -3.04 -7.87
C PHE A 101 -16.92 -3.99 -7.20
N ARG A 102 -17.47 -4.93 -7.97
CA ARG A 102 -18.35 -5.99 -7.45
C ARG A 102 -17.61 -7.33 -7.39
N LYS A 103 -17.46 -7.89 -6.19
CA LYS A 103 -16.76 -9.14 -5.92
C LYS A 103 -17.26 -10.32 -6.75
N THR A 104 -18.58 -10.48 -6.86
CA THR A 104 -19.19 -11.70 -7.39
C THR A 104 -19.02 -11.85 -8.90
N THR A 105 -18.98 -10.75 -9.64
CA THR A 105 -18.85 -10.77 -11.11
C THR A 105 -17.48 -10.30 -11.58
N GLY A 106 -16.73 -9.58 -10.73
CA GLY A 106 -15.51 -8.90 -11.11
C GLY A 106 -15.75 -7.57 -11.83
N ASP A 107 -16.99 -7.18 -12.09
CA ASP A 107 -17.28 -5.95 -12.83
C ASP A 107 -16.89 -4.72 -12.01
N ALA A 108 -16.25 -3.77 -12.70
CA ALA A 108 -15.83 -2.50 -12.13
C ALA A 108 -16.22 -1.33 -13.02
N VAL A 109 -16.54 -0.21 -12.36
CA VAL A 109 -16.61 1.11 -12.98
C VAL A 109 -15.48 1.94 -12.40
N VAL A 110 -14.53 2.32 -13.25
CA VAL A 110 -13.41 3.21 -12.91
C VAL A 110 -13.73 4.61 -13.39
N MET A 111 -13.76 5.57 -12.47
CA MET A 111 -14.01 6.99 -12.72
C MET A 111 -12.70 7.76 -12.52
N THR A 112 -12.22 8.42 -13.56
CA THR A 112 -10.95 9.17 -13.53
C THR A 112 -11.12 10.60 -14.01
N TRP A 113 -10.58 11.58 -13.28
CA TRP A 113 -10.58 12.99 -13.70
C TRP A 113 -9.48 13.82 -13.03
N SER A 114 -9.18 14.97 -13.63
CA SER A 114 -8.38 16.03 -12.99
C SER A 114 -9.25 17.25 -12.72
N HIS A 115 -8.80 18.16 -11.87
CA HIS A 115 -9.51 19.41 -11.61
C HIS A 115 -9.85 20.16 -12.93
N GLY A 116 -11.08 20.66 -13.03
CA GLY A 116 -11.59 21.34 -14.22
C GLY A 116 -11.83 20.46 -15.45
N LYS A 117 -11.59 19.14 -15.38
CA LYS A 117 -11.85 18.20 -16.49
C LYS A 117 -13.09 17.35 -16.21
N LYS A 118 -13.70 16.86 -17.29
CA LYS A 118 -14.82 15.91 -17.23
C LYS A 118 -14.36 14.56 -16.65
N ILE A 119 -15.28 13.90 -15.95
CA ILE A 119 -15.08 12.52 -15.50
C ILE A 119 -15.14 11.57 -16.68
N VAL A 120 -14.13 10.72 -16.78
CA VAL A 120 -14.10 9.59 -17.72
C VAL A 120 -14.46 8.33 -16.96
N GLU A 121 -15.45 7.61 -17.46
CA GLU A 121 -15.91 6.33 -16.91
C GLU A 121 -15.46 5.17 -17.80
N GLU A 122 -14.89 4.14 -17.19
CA GLU A 122 -14.42 2.93 -17.86
C GLU A 122 -15.05 1.71 -17.18
N ASN A 123 -15.72 0.84 -17.96
CA ASN A 123 -16.23 -0.42 -17.45
C ASN A 123 -15.20 -1.51 -17.73
N ILE A 124 -14.73 -2.19 -16.69
CA ILE A 124 -13.65 -3.16 -16.79
C ILE A 124 -14.02 -4.39 -15.96
N ASN A 125 -13.86 -5.58 -16.52
CA ASN A 125 -13.96 -6.80 -15.72
C ASN A 125 -12.60 -7.10 -15.07
N LEU A 126 -12.56 -6.99 -13.75
CA LEU A 126 -11.39 -7.20 -12.89
C LEU A 126 -11.48 -8.51 -12.11
N ALA A 127 -12.21 -9.50 -12.62
CA ALA A 127 -12.25 -10.82 -12.00
C ALA A 127 -10.83 -11.39 -11.88
N VAL A 128 -10.58 -12.13 -10.79
CA VAL A 128 -9.26 -12.75 -10.52
C VAL A 128 -8.78 -13.59 -11.70
N SER A 129 -9.68 -14.32 -12.35
CA SER A 129 -9.38 -15.13 -13.54
C SER A 129 -8.94 -14.29 -14.73
N GLU A 130 -9.52 -13.11 -14.95
CA GLU A 130 -9.17 -12.24 -16.07
C GLU A 130 -7.82 -11.55 -15.85
N VAL A 131 -7.65 -10.91 -14.69
CA VAL A 131 -6.43 -10.13 -14.40
C VAL A 131 -5.20 -11.01 -14.13
N SER A 132 -5.41 -12.32 -13.94
CA SER A 132 -4.35 -13.33 -13.86
C SER A 132 -3.81 -13.75 -15.23
N GLU A 133 -4.44 -13.37 -16.33
CA GLU A 133 -4.05 -13.76 -17.69
C GLU A 133 -3.24 -12.64 -18.38
N LYS A 134 -2.11 -12.99 -19.03
CA LYS A 134 -1.31 -11.99 -19.79
C LYS A 134 -2.11 -11.27 -20.88
N LYS A 135 -3.14 -11.92 -21.44
CA LYS A 135 -3.99 -11.33 -22.48
C LYS A 135 -4.69 -10.06 -22.01
N PHE A 136 -5.12 -10.01 -20.74
CA PHE A 136 -5.79 -8.84 -20.16
C PHE A 136 -4.89 -7.60 -20.19
N TRP A 137 -3.58 -7.80 -20.04
CA TRP A 137 -2.60 -6.73 -19.92
C TRP A 137 -2.06 -6.18 -21.25
N LYS A 138 -2.52 -6.70 -22.41
CA LYS A 138 -1.98 -6.29 -23.73
C LYS A 138 -2.41 -4.88 -24.17
N ASP A 139 -3.65 -4.52 -23.88
CA ASP A 139 -4.28 -3.31 -24.41
C ASP A 139 -4.54 -2.24 -23.34
N THR A 140 -3.84 -2.33 -22.20
CA THR A 140 -4.13 -1.49 -21.03
C THR A 140 -3.79 -0.01 -21.22
N LYS A 141 -2.95 0.30 -22.21
CA LYS A 141 -2.65 1.67 -22.63
C LYS A 141 -3.86 2.44 -23.15
N ASN A 142 -4.94 1.75 -23.50
CA ASN A 142 -6.17 2.37 -23.98
C ASN A 142 -7.04 2.89 -22.83
N PHE A 143 -6.76 2.51 -21.58
CA PHE A 143 -7.52 2.98 -20.44
C PHE A 143 -7.00 4.32 -19.92
N VAL A 144 -7.91 5.23 -19.61
CA VAL A 144 -7.62 6.56 -19.05
C VAL A 144 -7.08 6.46 -17.62
N CYS A 145 -7.49 5.45 -16.85
CA CYS A 145 -6.87 5.14 -15.55
C CYS A 145 -5.39 4.71 -15.68
N GLY A 146 -4.94 4.33 -16.88
CA GLY A 146 -3.54 4.08 -17.22
C GLY A 146 -2.82 3.16 -16.21
N PRO A 147 -1.75 3.63 -15.54
CA PRO A 147 -1.00 2.80 -14.60
C PRO A 147 -1.82 2.39 -13.35
N ASP A 148 -2.89 3.12 -13.03
CA ASP A 148 -3.75 2.80 -11.89
C ASP A 148 -4.53 1.51 -12.12
N LEU A 149 -4.71 1.07 -13.37
CA LEU A 149 -5.36 -0.21 -13.66
C LEU A 149 -4.67 -1.37 -12.92
N PHE A 150 -3.34 -1.40 -12.88
CA PHE A 150 -2.61 -2.44 -12.15
C PHE A 150 -2.87 -2.35 -10.64
N THR A 151 -2.97 -1.14 -10.10
CA THR A 151 -3.27 -0.89 -8.69
C THR A 151 -4.67 -1.38 -8.34
N ILE A 152 -5.66 -0.93 -9.11
CA ILE A 152 -7.08 -1.24 -8.93
C ILE A 152 -7.29 -2.76 -9.04
N ALA A 153 -6.78 -3.38 -10.10
CA ALA A 153 -6.92 -4.82 -10.33
C ALA A 153 -6.31 -5.66 -9.20
N THR A 154 -5.12 -5.28 -8.72
CA THR A 154 -4.42 -6.06 -7.70
C THR A 154 -5.04 -5.89 -6.31
N ILE A 155 -5.57 -4.71 -5.97
CA ILE A 155 -6.37 -4.49 -4.74
C ILE A 155 -7.70 -5.25 -4.82
N ALA A 156 -8.45 -5.09 -5.91
CA ALA A 156 -9.74 -5.76 -6.12
C ALA A 156 -9.61 -7.30 -6.07
N GLY A 157 -8.61 -7.84 -6.77
CA GLY A 157 -8.32 -9.28 -6.77
C GLY A 157 -7.90 -9.79 -5.39
N SER A 158 -7.05 -9.04 -4.68
CA SER A 158 -6.62 -9.42 -3.32
C SER A 158 -7.79 -9.42 -2.34
N TRP A 159 -8.70 -8.44 -2.45
CA TRP A 159 -9.93 -8.39 -1.63
C TRP A 159 -10.90 -9.52 -2.00
N THR A 160 -10.95 -9.89 -3.27
CA THR A 160 -11.75 -11.01 -3.75
C THR A 160 -11.29 -12.33 -3.14
N VAL A 161 -9.98 -12.59 -3.10
CA VAL A 161 -9.41 -13.80 -2.50
C VAL A 161 -9.31 -13.76 -0.97
N GLY A 162 -9.78 -12.69 -0.32
CA GLY A 162 -9.89 -12.61 1.14
C GLY A 162 -8.62 -12.17 1.86
N ALA A 163 -7.78 -11.33 1.23
CA ALA A 163 -6.62 -10.77 1.90
C ALA A 163 -7.01 -9.98 3.17
N PRO A 164 -6.20 -10.04 4.25
CA PRO A 164 -6.49 -9.34 5.50
C PRO A 164 -6.32 -7.82 5.35
N TYR A 165 -6.95 -7.04 6.23
CA TYR A 165 -6.96 -5.57 6.09
C TYR A 165 -5.57 -4.92 6.20
N ASP A 166 -4.70 -5.43 7.08
CA ASP A 166 -3.33 -4.93 7.27
C ASP A 166 -2.46 -5.12 6.02
N TYR A 167 -2.77 -6.10 5.17
CA TYR A 167 -2.15 -6.27 3.86
C TYR A 167 -2.42 -5.08 2.93
N PHE A 168 -3.64 -4.53 2.95
CA PHE A 168 -3.97 -3.33 2.17
C PHE A 168 -3.28 -2.08 2.69
N LYS A 169 -2.92 -2.02 3.99
CA LYS A 169 -2.08 -0.92 4.50
C LYS A 169 -0.68 -0.92 3.88
N CYS A 170 -0.14 -2.09 3.56
CA CYS A 170 1.10 -2.21 2.81
C CYS A 170 0.94 -1.69 1.37
N ALA A 171 -0.19 -2.04 0.72
CA ALA A 171 -0.54 -1.57 -0.62
C ALA A 171 -0.79 -0.06 -0.69
N GLU A 172 -1.37 0.52 0.36
CA GLU A 172 -1.69 1.94 0.42
C GLU A 172 -0.41 2.78 0.31
N ILE A 173 0.65 2.40 1.03
CA ILE A 173 1.97 3.02 0.94
C ILE A 173 2.66 2.68 -0.39
N HIS A 174 2.73 1.38 -0.74
CA HIS A 174 3.46 0.95 -1.94
C HIS A 174 2.77 1.37 -3.24
N ASN A 175 1.49 1.73 -3.15
CA ASN A 175 0.63 2.22 -4.22
C ASN A 175 0.02 1.15 -5.14
N HIS A 176 0.36 -0.12 -4.95
CA HIS A 176 -0.23 -1.29 -5.61
C HIS A 176 0.16 -2.58 -4.86
N ILE A 177 -0.42 -3.71 -5.28
CA ILE A 177 -0.08 -5.02 -4.72
C ILE A 177 0.75 -5.82 -5.74
N CYS A 178 1.87 -6.38 -5.29
CA CYS A 178 2.75 -7.19 -6.13
C CYS A 178 3.46 -8.30 -5.31
N PRO A 179 4.14 -9.26 -5.97
CA PRO A 179 4.88 -10.31 -5.26
C PRO A 179 5.95 -9.74 -4.31
N GLY A 180 6.54 -8.58 -4.63
CA GLY A 180 7.51 -7.92 -3.78
C GLY A 180 6.90 -7.41 -2.47
N VAL A 181 5.75 -6.71 -2.51
CA VAL A 181 5.06 -6.27 -1.28
C VAL A 181 4.62 -7.48 -0.47
N THR A 182 4.08 -8.50 -1.14
CA THR A 182 3.61 -9.73 -0.50
C THR A 182 4.75 -10.50 0.17
N SER A 183 5.94 -10.53 -0.42
CA SER A 183 7.13 -11.09 0.23
C SER A 183 7.48 -10.34 1.52
N GLY A 184 7.36 -9.02 1.54
CA GLY A 184 7.57 -8.22 2.75
C GLY A 184 6.51 -8.47 3.81
N TYR A 185 5.25 -8.61 3.42
CA TYR A 185 4.16 -8.97 4.33
C TYR A 185 4.41 -10.32 5.01
N LEU A 186 4.79 -11.36 4.24
CA LEU A 186 5.12 -12.68 4.77
C LEU A 186 6.32 -12.65 5.74
N ILE A 187 7.39 -11.92 5.38
CA ILE A 187 8.56 -11.76 6.27
C ILE A 187 8.16 -10.99 7.54
N ALA A 188 7.34 -9.93 7.42
CA ALA A 188 6.90 -9.15 8.57
C ALA A 188 6.03 -9.96 9.54
N ARG A 189 5.11 -10.78 9.02
CA ARG A 189 4.32 -11.73 9.82
C ARG A 189 5.22 -12.70 10.57
N MET A 190 6.18 -13.34 9.87
CA MET A 190 7.17 -14.21 10.50
C MET A 190 7.97 -13.49 11.61
N ILE A 191 8.33 -12.21 11.39
CA ILE A 191 9.01 -11.39 12.41
C ILE A 191 8.12 -11.17 13.64
N GLN A 192 6.86 -10.78 13.44
CA GLN A 192 5.90 -10.54 14.53
C GLN A 192 5.65 -11.81 15.35
N ASP A 193 5.55 -12.96 14.70
CA ASP A 193 5.25 -14.24 15.33
C ASP A 193 6.47 -14.81 16.08
N ASN A 194 7.66 -14.78 15.47
CA ASN A 194 8.83 -15.48 16.00
C ASN A 194 9.79 -14.59 16.80
N TYR A 195 9.77 -13.28 16.58
CA TYR A 195 10.75 -12.36 17.15
C TYR A 195 10.15 -11.17 17.90
N PRO A 196 9.07 -11.33 18.70
CA PRO A 196 8.41 -10.20 19.35
C PRO A 196 9.38 -9.39 20.23
N LEU A 197 9.26 -8.07 20.17
CA LEU A 197 10.08 -7.16 20.97
C LEU A 197 9.79 -7.31 22.46
N LYS A 198 10.84 -7.42 23.27
CA LYS A 198 10.76 -7.24 24.72
C LYS A 198 10.74 -5.75 25.07
N LYS A 199 10.43 -5.47 26.34
CA LYS A 199 10.56 -4.11 26.88
C LYS A 199 11.98 -3.58 26.63
N GLU A 200 12.09 -2.31 26.24
CA GLU A 200 13.33 -1.63 25.86
C GLU A 200 14.02 -2.14 24.58
N GLU A 201 13.45 -3.10 23.84
CA GLU A 201 13.99 -3.49 22.53
C GLU A 201 13.37 -2.65 21.39
N LYS A 202 14.09 -2.58 20.26
CA LYS A 202 13.60 -2.00 19.01
C LYS A 202 14.03 -2.85 17.80
N TYR A 203 13.24 -2.77 16.75
CA TYR A 203 13.64 -3.23 15.43
C TYR A 203 14.46 -2.18 14.68
N THR A 204 15.43 -2.65 13.91
CA THR A 204 16.06 -1.87 12.84
C THR A 204 16.30 -2.78 11.65
N VAL A 205 15.67 -2.50 10.52
CA VAL A 205 15.82 -3.26 9.28
C VAL A 205 16.99 -2.72 8.48
N ILE A 206 17.94 -3.58 8.14
CA ILE A 206 18.92 -3.31 7.09
C ILE A 206 18.33 -3.81 5.77
N SER A 207 17.85 -2.85 4.96
CA SER A 207 17.30 -3.11 3.64
C SER A 207 18.45 -3.28 2.65
N CYS A 208 18.83 -4.55 2.46
CA CYS A 208 19.97 -4.95 1.65
C CYS A 208 19.80 -6.43 1.29
N PRO A 209 19.31 -6.81 0.10
CA PRO A 209 18.90 -5.95 -1.03
C PRO A 209 17.59 -5.19 -0.81
N VAL A 210 17.27 -4.27 -1.73
CA VAL A 210 16.09 -3.37 -1.67
C VAL A 210 15.07 -3.77 -2.75
N TRP A 211 13.78 -3.88 -2.39
CA TRP A 211 12.67 -4.00 -3.35
C TRP A 211 11.35 -3.50 -2.72
N CYS A 212 10.19 -3.95 -3.20
CA CYS A 212 8.90 -3.52 -2.67
C CYS A 212 8.61 -3.98 -1.22
N LYS A 213 9.41 -4.87 -0.61
CA LYS A 213 9.12 -5.42 0.73
C LYS A 213 9.28 -4.38 1.83
N GLU A 214 10.15 -3.40 1.62
CA GLU A 214 10.45 -2.34 2.58
C GLU A 214 9.17 -1.59 2.98
N ASP A 215 8.27 -1.34 2.04
CA ASP A 215 7.01 -0.65 2.31
C ASP A 215 6.08 -1.48 3.22
N ALA A 216 6.11 -2.80 3.11
CA ALA A 216 5.40 -3.69 4.03
C ALA A 216 6.04 -3.67 5.44
N PHE A 217 7.38 -3.62 5.55
CA PHE A 217 8.03 -3.47 6.85
C PHE A 217 7.68 -2.15 7.53
N MET A 218 7.63 -1.05 6.78
CA MET A 218 7.17 0.23 7.31
C MET A 218 5.72 0.14 7.83
N ALA A 219 4.82 -0.45 7.05
CA ALA A 219 3.41 -0.57 7.42
C ALA A 219 3.18 -1.48 8.64
N MET A 220 3.92 -2.60 8.75
CA MET A 220 3.65 -3.64 9.74
C MET A 220 4.53 -3.61 10.99
N LEU A 221 5.77 -3.12 10.86
CA LEU A 221 6.77 -3.17 11.93
C LEU A 221 7.11 -1.79 12.50
N ASP A 222 6.49 -0.72 11.98
CA ASP A 222 6.78 0.68 12.31
C ASP A 222 8.25 1.08 12.07
N THR A 223 8.90 0.45 11.08
CA THR A 223 10.34 0.62 10.82
C THR A 223 10.60 1.66 9.73
N THR A 224 10.06 2.87 9.85
CA THR A 224 10.31 3.91 8.82
C THR A 224 11.75 4.45 8.89
N PRO A 225 12.36 4.88 7.77
CA PRO A 225 13.68 5.51 7.79
C PRO A 225 13.74 6.76 8.69
N GLY A 226 12.69 7.58 8.69
CA GLY A 226 12.61 8.78 9.52
C GLY A 226 12.58 8.50 11.03
N LYS A 227 12.09 7.32 11.44
CA LYS A 227 12.16 6.83 12.83
C LYS A 227 13.49 6.14 13.15
N GLY A 228 14.41 6.05 12.19
CA GLY A 228 15.64 5.26 12.30
C GLY A 228 15.38 3.75 12.34
N GLY A 229 14.19 3.31 11.96
CA GLY A 229 13.79 1.90 11.99
C GLY A 229 14.25 1.12 10.75
N MET A 230 14.69 1.80 9.70
CA MET A 230 15.19 1.15 8.48
C MET A 230 16.34 1.93 7.86
N ILE A 231 17.36 1.20 7.44
CA ILE A 231 18.53 1.72 6.74
C ILE A 231 18.62 1.03 5.38
N VAL A 232 18.52 1.82 4.31
CA VAL A 232 18.63 1.33 2.93
C VAL A 232 20.10 1.32 2.53
N LYS A 233 20.64 0.14 2.22
CA LYS A 233 22.04 -0.05 1.83
C LYS A 233 22.11 -0.82 0.52
N LYS A 234 22.41 -0.12 -0.57
CA LYS A 234 22.71 -0.76 -1.86
C LYS A 234 24.14 -1.28 -1.84
N LEU A 235 24.33 -2.48 -2.41
CA LEU A 235 25.64 -3.09 -2.63
C LEU A 235 26.05 -2.94 -4.08
N THR A 236 27.35 -2.85 -4.34
CA THR A 236 27.91 -3.02 -5.69
C THR A 236 27.74 -4.47 -6.14
N ASP A 237 27.90 -4.73 -7.43
CA ASP A 237 27.76 -6.09 -7.95
C ASP A 237 28.90 -7.00 -7.44
N GLU A 238 30.11 -6.47 -7.24
CA GLU A 238 31.21 -7.20 -6.60
C GLU A 238 30.88 -7.59 -5.15
N GLN A 239 30.25 -6.68 -4.39
CA GLN A 239 29.82 -6.97 -3.03
C GLN A 239 28.72 -8.03 -2.98
N LYS A 240 27.75 -7.98 -3.92
CA LYS A 240 26.69 -8.99 -4.02
C LYS A 240 27.24 -10.38 -4.31
N GLN A 241 28.22 -10.49 -5.19
CA GLN A 241 28.85 -11.78 -5.55
C GLN A 241 29.56 -12.46 -4.37
N LYS A 242 29.98 -11.68 -3.37
CA LYS A 242 30.63 -12.20 -2.17
C LYS A 242 29.65 -12.65 -1.09
N ILE A 243 28.36 -12.34 -1.19
CA ILE A 243 27.38 -12.77 -0.18
C ILE A 243 27.37 -14.30 -0.10
N SER A 244 27.49 -14.84 1.12
CA SER A 244 27.63 -16.27 1.34
C SER A 244 26.31 -17.03 1.42
N ILE A 245 25.18 -16.31 1.52
CA ILE A 245 23.82 -16.87 1.60
C ILE A 245 23.06 -16.73 0.28
N ASP A 246 22.20 -17.70 -0.01
CA ASP A 246 21.37 -17.68 -1.21
C ASP A 246 20.12 -16.82 -1.00
N ASN A 247 19.68 -16.14 -2.06
CA ASN A 247 18.45 -15.34 -2.11
C ASN A 247 18.23 -14.40 -0.92
N PRO A 248 19.25 -13.59 -0.52
CA PRO A 248 19.11 -12.67 0.61
C PRO A 248 17.93 -11.72 0.42
N ALA A 249 17.17 -11.50 1.49
CA ALA A 249 16.04 -10.58 1.49
C ALA A 249 16.29 -9.38 2.39
N ALA A 250 16.41 -9.58 3.70
CA ALA A 250 16.54 -8.51 4.67
C ALA A 250 17.37 -8.96 5.88
N MET A 251 17.99 -8.01 6.59
CA MET A 251 18.46 -8.26 7.95
C MET A 251 17.62 -7.47 8.95
N LEU A 252 17.14 -8.13 9.99
CA LEU A 252 16.51 -7.51 11.13
C LEU A 252 17.51 -7.43 12.28
N LEU A 253 17.73 -6.24 12.83
CA LEU A 253 18.45 -6.04 14.06
C LEU A 253 17.44 -5.83 15.19
N ILE A 254 17.55 -6.63 16.24
CA ILE A 254 16.80 -6.49 17.48
C ILE A 254 17.79 -6.05 18.54
N THR A 255 17.67 -4.82 19.02
CA THR A 255 18.63 -4.25 19.96
C THR A 255 17.97 -3.63 21.17
N ASP A 256 18.62 -3.73 22.32
CA ASP A 256 18.31 -2.93 23.50
C ASP A 256 18.59 -1.45 23.20
N LYS A 257 17.61 -0.59 23.49
CA LYS A 257 17.64 0.85 23.16
C LYS A 257 18.77 1.62 23.83
N LYS A 258 19.29 1.14 24.97
CA LYS A 258 20.30 1.85 25.77
C LYS A 258 21.71 1.44 25.41
N THR A 259 21.91 0.15 25.12
CA THR A 259 23.23 -0.45 24.94
C THR A 259 23.58 -0.70 23.48
N GLY A 260 22.59 -0.80 22.59
CA GLY A 260 22.78 -1.18 21.19
C GLY A 260 23.25 -2.64 21.01
N ILE A 261 23.21 -3.43 22.08
CA ILE A 261 23.53 -4.86 22.07
C ILE A 261 22.25 -5.65 21.74
N GLY A 262 22.39 -6.76 21.04
CA GLY A 262 21.25 -7.63 20.75
C GLY A 262 21.60 -8.70 19.73
N ARG A 263 20.70 -8.95 18.78
CA ARG A 263 20.87 -9.97 17.74
C ARG A 263 20.47 -9.45 16.37
N GLY A 264 21.15 -9.95 15.35
CA GLY A 264 20.76 -9.80 13.96
C GLY A 264 20.22 -11.11 13.40
N ILE A 265 19.18 -11.02 12.59
CA ILE A 265 18.53 -12.14 11.91
C ILE A 265 18.56 -11.83 10.42
N VAL A 266 19.03 -12.76 9.61
CA VAL A 266 19.09 -12.60 8.14
C VAL A 266 18.07 -13.52 7.50
N PHE A 267 17.19 -12.93 6.71
CA PHE A 267 16.14 -13.63 5.98
C PHE A 267 16.53 -13.79 4.52
N SER A 268 16.17 -14.94 3.95
CA SER A 268 16.15 -15.19 2.50
C SER A 268 14.72 -15.38 2.01
N PHE A 269 14.47 -15.06 0.73
CA PHE A 269 13.15 -15.22 0.11
C PHE A 269 13.25 -15.93 -1.25
N ASP A 270 12.53 -17.02 -1.41
CA ASP A 270 12.55 -17.85 -2.61
C ASP A 270 11.41 -17.48 -3.58
N PHE A 271 11.73 -16.61 -4.55
CA PHE A 271 10.80 -16.26 -5.62
C PHE A 271 10.56 -17.38 -6.64
N ASP A 272 11.44 -18.38 -6.74
CA ASP A 272 11.26 -19.48 -7.67
C ASP A 272 10.15 -20.42 -7.19
N LYS A 273 10.06 -20.64 -5.86
CA LYS A 273 8.89 -21.29 -5.26
C LYS A 273 7.58 -20.54 -5.52
N VAL A 274 7.61 -19.20 -5.53
CA VAL A 274 6.42 -18.39 -5.89
C VAL A 274 6.05 -18.59 -7.35
N LYS A 275 7.02 -18.51 -8.27
CA LYS A 275 6.80 -18.74 -9.71
C LYS A 275 6.25 -20.13 -10.00
N ALA A 276 6.66 -21.13 -9.22
CA ALA A 276 6.17 -22.51 -9.35
C ALA A 276 4.69 -22.70 -8.96
N LEU A 277 4.06 -21.72 -8.29
CA LEU A 277 2.64 -21.79 -7.93
C LEU A 277 1.69 -21.50 -9.10
N VAL A 278 2.20 -20.90 -10.18
CA VAL A 278 1.39 -20.41 -11.29
C VAL A 278 1.93 -20.90 -12.63
N SER A 279 1.10 -20.86 -13.67
CA SER A 279 1.57 -21.14 -15.03
C SER A 279 2.60 -20.09 -15.47
N LYS A 280 3.56 -20.49 -16.31
CA LYS A 280 4.51 -19.57 -16.94
C LYS A 280 3.83 -18.48 -17.78
N ASP A 281 2.60 -18.74 -18.21
CA ASP A 281 1.77 -17.81 -18.98
C ASP A 281 0.89 -16.89 -18.15
N SER A 282 0.89 -17.05 -16.83
CA SER A 282 0.17 -16.17 -15.91
C SER A 282 0.80 -14.77 -15.85
N ALA A 283 -0.06 -13.77 -15.65
CA ALA A 283 0.34 -12.40 -15.40
C ALA A 283 0.86 -12.23 -13.95
N LYS A 284 1.54 -11.11 -13.70
CA LYS A 284 2.11 -10.79 -12.38
C LYS A 284 1.11 -10.86 -11.21
N PRO A 285 -0.16 -10.42 -11.34
CA PRO A 285 -1.14 -10.52 -10.25
C PRO A 285 -1.42 -11.95 -9.79
N ALA A 286 -1.36 -12.93 -10.70
CA ALA A 286 -1.61 -14.34 -10.37
C ALA A 286 -0.64 -14.86 -9.30
N MET A 287 0.64 -14.49 -9.39
CA MET A 287 1.63 -14.84 -8.37
C MET A 287 1.25 -14.27 -7.00
N THR A 288 0.76 -13.03 -6.96
CA THR A 288 0.34 -12.40 -5.70
C THR A 288 -0.88 -13.10 -5.10
N PHE A 289 -1.90 -13.38 -5.91
CA PHE A 289 -3.09 -14.10 -5.41
C PHE A 289 -2.75 -15.51 -4.93
N ALA A 290 -1.82 -16.20 -5.59
CA ALA A 290 -1.33 -17.50 -5.16
C ALA A 290 -0.59 -17.42 -3.82
N MET A 291 0.25 -16.40 -3.60
CA MET A 291 0.94 -16.19 -2.32
C MET A 291 -0.03 -15.94 -1.15
N LEU A 292 -1.15 -15.26 -1.40
CA LEU A 292 -2.17 -15.00 -0.38
C LEU A 292 -2.84 -16.27 0.18
N GLN A 293 -2.73 -17.41 -0.51
CA GLN A 293 -3.22 -18.69 -0.01
C GLN A 293 -2.28 -19.34 1.02
N TYR A 294 -1.13 -18.73 1.30
CA TYR A 294 -0.08 -19.26 2.18
C TYR A 294 0.37 -18.22 3.22
N LEU A 295 -0.52 -17.28 3.60
CA LEU A 295 -0.21 -16.27 4.60
C LEU A 295 0.10 -16.86 6.00
N ASP A 296 -0.42 -18.05 6.28
CA ASP A 296 -0.22 -18.81 7.51
C ASP A 296 1.03 -19.71 7.49
N GLN A 297 1.69 -19.83 6.33
CA GLN A 297 2.87 -20.68 6.10
C GLN A 297 4.01 -19.88 5.45
N PRO A 298 4.47 -18.77 6.05
CA PRO A 298 5.52 -17.94 5.46
C PRO A 298 6.83 -18.70 5.23
N GLU A 299 7.13 -19.74 6.03
CA GLU A 299 8.28 -20.64 5.91
C GLU A 299 8.36 -21.39 4.57
N LYS A 300 7.25 -21.45 3.82
CA LYS A 300 7.25 -21.98 2.46
C LYS A 300 8.18 -21.19 1.55
N PHE A 301 8.26 -19.87 1.74
CA PHE A 301 9.03 -18.94 0.89
C PHE A 301 10.16 -18.23 1.64
N VAL A 302 10.03 -18.06 2.95
CA VAL A 302 10.95 -17.32 3.81
C VAL A 302 11.83 -18.29 4.59
N THR A 303 13.14 -18.08 4.56
CA THR A 303 14.10 -18.83 5.38
C THR A 303 14.84 -17.89 6.32
N VAL A 304 15.01 -18.27 7.59
CA VAL A 304 16.00 -17.64 8.47
C VAL A 304 17.36 -18.24 8.15
N SER A 305 18.16 -17.52 7.38
CA SER A 305 19.43 -18.00 6.81
C SER A 305 20.60 -17.89 7.79
N SER A 306 20.52 -16.96 8.75
CA SER A 306 21.54 -16.79 9.79
C SER A 306 21.01 -15.98 10.96
N GLU A 307 21.52 -16.26 12.16
CA GLU A 307 21.41 -15.39 13.32
C GLU A 307 22.81 -15.09 13.86
N PHE A 308 23.03 -13.86 14.31
CA PHE A 308 24.31 -13.42 14.84
C PHE A 308 24.15 -12.46 16.02
N LEU A 309 25.16 -12.39 16.89
CA LEU A 309 25.18 -11.48 18.03
C LEU A 309 25.61 -10.07 17.60
N LEU A 310 24.81 -9.05 17.96
CA LEU A 310 25.19 -7.65 17.87
C LEU A 310 25.94 -7.24 19.14
N LYS A 311 27.27 -7.25 19.07
CA LYS A 311 28.14 -6.76 20.15
C LYS A 311 28.13 -5.23 20.21
N LYS A 312 28.59 -4.66 21.33
CA LYS A 312 28.72 -3.20 21.52
C LYS A 312 29.46 -2.55 20.34
N GLY A 313 28.90 -1.47 19.78
CA GLY A 313 29.44 -0.74 18.63
C GLY A 313 29.17 -1.38 17.25
N MET A 314 28.71 -2.64 17.20
CA MET A 314 28.38 -3.29 15.92
C MET A 314 27.12 -2.70 15.29
N TYR A 315 26.11 -2.37 16.10
CA TYR A 315 24.89 -1.70 15.63
C TYR A 315 25.21 -0.41 14.89
N GLU A 316 26.04 0.47 15.47
CA GLU A 316 26.44 1.73 14.84
C GLU A 316 27.11 1.50 13.49
N LYS A 317 28.01 0.52 13.39
CA LYS A 317 28.64 0.15 12.12
C LYS A 317 27.64 -0.37 11.10
N MET A 318 26.65 -1.16 11.52
CA MET A 318 25.60 -1.70 10.62
C MET A 318 24.74 -0.59 10.03
N VAL A 319 24.36 0.42 10.84
CA VAL A 319 23.45 1.49 10.41
C VAL A 319 24.17 2.68 9.74
N THR A 320 25.49 2.80 9.89
CA THR A 320 26.27 3.88 9.28
C THR A 320 26.47 3.64 7.78
N ALA A 321 26.47 4.72 6.99
CA ALA A 321 26.75 4.65 5.55
C ALA A 321 28.15 4.08 5.24
N GLY A 322 28.33 3.48 4.06
CA GLY A 322 29.63 2.99 3.59
C GLY A 322 30.08 1.61 4.10
N SER A 323 29.46 1.08 5.16
CA SER A 323 29.73 -0.30 5.61
C SER A 323 28.98 -1.36 4.80
N ASN A 324 29.57 -2.55 4.65
CA ASN A 324 28.90 -3.74 4.11
C ASN A 324 28.28 -4.56 5.26
N PRO A 325 26.94 -4.66 5.35
CA PRO A 325 26.30 -5.36 6.46
C PRO A 325 26.56 -6.88 6.44
N TYR A 326 26.80 -7.47 5.27
CA TYR A 326 27.10 -8.91 5.16
C TYR A 326 28.50 -9.23 5.67
N GLU A 327 29.51 -8.41 5.37
CA GLU A 327 30.85 -8.56 5.95
C GLU A 327 30.82 -8.43 7.47
N LEU A 328 30.12 -7.42 7.99
CA LEU A 328 29.96 -7.23 9.43
C LEU A 328 29.25 -8.41 10.10
N ALA A 329 28.28 -9.04 9.42
CA ALA A 329 27.58 -10.23 9.90
C ALA A 329 28.38 -11.53 9.74
N GLY A 330 29.56 -11.51 9.11
CA GLY A 330 30.33 -12.72 8.81
C GLY A 330 29.73 -13.57 7.67
N LEU A 331 28.97 -12.93 6.78
CA LEU A 331 28.23 -13.55 5.68
C LEU A 331 28.75 -13.10 4.29
N SER A 332 30.04 -12.82 4.21
CA SER A 332 30.76 -12.50 2.97
C SER A 332 31.93 -13.47 2.80
N ARG A 333 32.17 -13.93 1.57
CA ARG A 333 33.27 -14.80 1.16
C ARG A 333 34.48 -13.99 0.68
#